data_AF-Q6H2X9-F1
#
_entry.id   AF-Q6H2X9-F1
#
_cell.length_a   1.000
_cell.length_b   1.000
_cell.length_c   1.000
_cell.angle_alpha   90.00
_cell.angle_beta   90.00
_cell.angle_gamma   90.00
#
_symmetry.space_group_name_H-M   'P 1'
#
loop_
_entity.id
_entity.type
_entity.pdbx_description
1 polymer ?
#
loop_
_entity_poly.entity_id
_entity_poly.type
_entity_poly.pdbx_seq_one_letter_code
_entity_poly.pdbx_strand_id
1 'polypeptide(L)'
;NLDAIKVFCNMETGETCVYPTQPSVPQKNWYISKNPKDKRHVWYGESMTDGFQFEYGGEGSDPADVAIQLTFLRLMSTEASQ
;
A
#
# COMPACT_ATOMS: atom_id res chain seq x y z
N ASN A 1 9.54 18.51 13.57
CA ASN A 1 9.25 17.18 13.03
C ASN A 1 9.10 17.31 11.52
N LEU A 2 9.69 16.42 10.73
CA LEU A 2 9.69 16.46 9.26
C LEU A 2 9.03 15.17 8.72
N ASP A 3 7.78 14.94 9.12
CA ASP A 3 6.99 13.72 8.89
C ASP A 3 5.77 13.95 7.97
N ALA A 4 5.75 15.08 7.26
CA ALA A 4 4.70 15.39 6.30
C ALA A 4 4.76 14.47 5.07
N ILE A 5 3.60 14.05 4.58
CA ILE A 5 3.47 13.18 3.40
C ILE A 5 3.05 13.96 2.15
N LYS A 6 3.62 13.60 1.00
CA LYS A 6 3.19 14.13 -0.29
C LYS A 6 1.95 13.38 -0.77
N VAL A 7 0.92 14.13 -1.16
CA VAL A 7 -0.39 13.59 -1.60
C VAL A 7 -0.88 14.28 -2.86
N PHE A 8 -1.89 13.71 -3.49
CA PHE A 8 -2.74 14.42 -4.45
C PHE A 8 -4.02 14.89 -3.76
N CYS A 9 -4.45 16.11 -4.05
CA CYS A 9 -5.71 16.66 -3.55
C CYS A 9 -6.67 16.85 -4.73
N ASN A 10 -7.81 16.18 -4.70
CA ASN A 10 -8.90 16.49 -5.62
C ASN A 10 -9.66 17.70 -5.06
N MET A 11 -9.52 18.86 -5.69
CA MET A 11 -10.13 20.10 -5.19
C MET A 11 -11.62 20.24 -5.53
N GLU A 12 -12.17 19.35 -6.37
CA GLU A 12 -13.61 19.31 -6.66
C GLU A 12 -14.37 18.55 -5.58
N THR A 13 -13.82 17.43 -5.11
CA THR A 13 -14.43 16.54 -4.10
C THR A 13 -13.90 16.79 -2.68
N GLY A 14 -12.71 17.38 -2.55
CA GLY A 14 -11.99 17.52 -1.29
C GLY A 14 -11.19 16.28 -0.88
N GLU A 15 -11.08 15.26 -1.74
CA GLU A 15 -10.38 14.01 -1.42
C GLU A 15 -8.86 14.21 -1.29
N THR A 16 -8.28 13.51 -0.32
CA THR A 16 -6.83 13.37 -0.15
C THR A 16 -6.41 11.97 -0.59
N CYS A 17 -5.66 11.85 -1.67
CA CYS A 17 -5.20 10.58 -2.22
C CYS A 17 -3.73 10.33 -1.84
N VAL A 18 -3.50 9.28 -1.05
CA VAL A 18 -2.17 8.81 -0.64
C VAL A 18 -1.77 7.64 -1.54
N TYR A 19 -0.67 7.77 -2.27
CA TYR A 19 -0.22 6.71 -3.19
C TYR A 19 0.55 5.61 -2.47
N PRO A 20 0.52 4.36 -2.99
CA PRO A 20 1.44 3.32 -2.57
C PRO A 20 2.88 3.70 -2.97
N THR A 21 3.85 3.33 -2.14
CA THR A 21 5.28 3.60 -2.40
C THR A 21 5.75 2.90 -3.68
N GLN A 22 5.23 1.69 -3.94
CA GLN A 22 5.43 0.95 -5.19
C GLN A 22 4.09 0.74 -5.90
N PRO A 23 3.76 1.57 -6.92
CA PRO A 23 2.44 1.54 -7.56
C PRO A 23 2.25 0.38 -8.54
N SER A 24 3.31 -0.35 -8.90
CA SER A 24 3.24 -1.45 -9.86
C SER A 24 4.03 -2.65 -9.38
N VAL A 25 3.41 -3.83 -9.47
CA VAL A 25 4.07 -5.12 -9.28
C VAL A 25 4.41 -5.69 -10.65
N PRO A 26 5.68 -6.05 -10.93
CA PRO A 26 6.07 -6.63 -12.21
C PRO A 26 5.25 -7.88 -12.59
N GLN A 27 4.84 -7.96 -13.85
CA GLN A 27 4.07 -9.09 -14.36
C GLN A 27 5.03 -10.25 -14.71
N LYS A 28 5.12 -11.23 -13.80
CA LYS A 28 5.91 -12.45 -13.97
C LYS A 28 5.28 -13.62 -13.23
N ASN A 29 5.84 -14.82 -13.38
CA ASN A 29 5.51 -15.94 -12.50
C ASN A 29 6.14 -15.68 -11.12
N TRP A 30 5.29 -15.47 -10.10
CA TRP A 30 5.71 -15.19 -8.73
C TRP A 30 5.75 -16.43 -7.84
N TYR A 31 5.09 -17.51 -8.25
CA TYR A 31 4.91 -18.67 -7.41
C TYR A 31 4.70 -19.93 -8.23
N ILE A 32 5.48 -20.96 -7.89
CA ILE A 32 5.32 -22.31 -8.42
C ILE A 32 4.98 -23.22 -7.23
N SER A 33 3.79 -23.80 -7.23
CA SER A 33 3.37 -24.73 -6.17
C SER A 33 4.17 -26.03 -6.24
N LYS A 34 4.60 -26.53 -5.07
CA LYS A 34 5.19 -27.87 -4.94
C LYS A 34 4.18 -28.99 -5.21
N ASN A 35 2.88 -28.72 -5.07
CA ASN A 35 1.80 -29.64 -5.41
C ASN A 35 0.83 -28.96 -6.39
N PRO A 36 0.94 -29.20 -7.70
CA PRO A 36 0.08 -28.57 -8.70
C PRO A 36 -1.41 -28.93 -8.59
N LYS A 37 -1.75 -30.03 -7.89
CA LYS A 37 -3.13 -30.47 -7.69
C LYS A 37 -3.82 -29.77 -6.53
N ASP A 38 -3.05 -29.15 -5.63
CA ASP A 38 -3.56 -28.45 -4.47
C ASP A 38 -3.55 -26.93 -4.72
N LYS A 39 -4.75 -26.39 -4.96
CA LYS A 39 -4.95 -24.95 -5.15
C LYS A 39 -5.40 -24.35 -3.82
N ARG A 40 -4.51 -23.58 -3.21
CA ARG A 40 -4.76 -22.85 -1.96
C ARG A 40 -4.51 -21.36 -2.14
N HIS A 41 -5.06 -20.55 -1.26
CA HIS A 41 -4.70 -19.15 -1.15
C HIS A 41 -3.22 -19.02 -0.75
N VAL A 42 -2.48 -18.16 -1.45
CA VAL A 42 -1.06 -17.88 -1.20
C VAL A 42 -0.91 -16.37 -1.14
N TRP A 43 -0.46 -15.85 0.00
CA TRP A 43 -0.27 -14.42 0.18
C TRP A 43 1.00 -13.95 -0.50
N TYR A 44 0.88 -12.96 -1.38
CA TYR A 44 2.01 -12.40 -2.13
C TYR A 44 3.14 -11.94 -1.19
N GLY A 45 2.86 -10.99 -0.30
CA GLY A 45 3.87 -10.35 0.54
C GLY A 45 4.43 -11.17 1.69
N GLU A 46 3.90 -12.36 1.94
CA GLU A 46 4.27 -13.20 3.09
C GLU A 46 4.81 -14.57 2.66
N SER A 47 4.28 -15.13 1.56
CA SER A 47 4.52 -16.53 1.17
C SER A 47 5.20 -16.70 -0.19
N MET A 48 5.27 -15.65 -1.03
CA MET A 48 5.95 -15.71 -2.32
C MET A 48 7.37 -15.15 -2.21
N THR A 49 8.32 -15.76 -2.91
CA THR A 49 9.69 -15.24 -3.01
C THR A 49 9.67 -13.86 -3.67
N ASP A 50 10.41 -12.91 -3.10
CA ASP A 50 10.46 -11.50 -3.50
C ASP A 50 9.11 -10.75 -3.38
N GLY A 51 8.12 -11.37 -2.73
CA GLY A 51 6.87 -10.69 -2.38
C GLY A 51 7.10 -9.64 -1.30
N PHE A 52 6.25 -8.62 -1.28
CA PHE A 52 6.26 -7.58 -0.25
C PHE A 52 4.84 -7.16 0.13
N GLN A 53 4.68 -6.62 1.35
CA GLN A 53 3.44 -5.94 1.74
C GLN A 53 3.44 -4.53 1.17
N PHE A 54 2.26 -4.05 0.75
CA PHE A 54 2.16 -2.69 0.22
C PHE A 54 2.33 -1.66 1.33
N GLU A 55 3.25 -0.74 1.10
CA GLU A 55 3.44 0.46 1.90
C GLU A 55 2.90 1.67 1.13
N TYR A 56 2.57 2.73 1.87
CA TYR A 56 2.03 3.98 1.33
C TYR A 56 2.91 5.15 1.74
N GLY A 57 2.81 6.23 0.98
CA GLY A 57 3.69 7.39 1.11
C GLY A 57 4.60 7.56 -0.10
N GLY A 58 5.52 8.52 0.00
CA GLY A 58 6.51 8.77 -1.03
C GLY A 58 7.77 7.93 -0.84
N GLU A 59 8.60 7.88 -1.88
CA GLU A 59 9.95 7.35 -1.76
C GLU A 59 10.72 8.13 -0.68
N GLY A 60 11.14 7.43 0.39
CA GLY A 60 11.81 8.03 1.55
C GLY A 60 10.91 8.34 2.76
N SER A 61 9.60 8.06 2.69
CA SER A 61 8.73 8.13 3.87
C SER A 61 9.00 6.96 4.83
N ASP A 62 9.02 7.21 6.14
CA ASP A 62 9.03 6.15 7.15
C ASP A 62 7.61 5.57 7.30
N PRO A 63 7.41 4.26 7.11
CA PRO A 63 6.08 3.64 7.24
C PRO A 63 5.41 3.89 8.60
N ALA A 64 6.17 4.03 9.69
CA ALA A 64 5.63 4.32 11.02
C ALA A 64 5.04 5.73 11.09
N ASP A 65 5.73 6.72 10.52
CA ASP A 65 5.24 8.10 10.43
C ASP A 65 4.00 8.16 9.53
N VAL A 66 4.02 7.48 8.37
CA VAL A 66 2.85 7.41 7.48
C VAL A 66 1.65 6.76 8.18
N ALA A 67 1.86 5.72 8.98
CA ALA A 67 0.78 5.09 9.73
C ALA A 67 0.13 6.05 10.75
N ILE A 68 0.93 6.91 11.39
CA ILE A 68 0.41 7.99 12.25
C ILE A 68 -0.40 8.97 11.40
N GLN A 69 0.12 9.44 10.27
CA GLN A 69 -0.59 10.37 9.38
C GLN A 69 -1.92 9.79 8.87
N LEU A 70 -1.94 8.51 8.47
CA LEU A 70 -3.16 7.81 8.05
C LEU A 70 -4.19 7.67 9.18
N THR A 71 -3.73 7.56 10.43
CA THR A 71 -4.62 7.53 11.59
C THR A 71 -5.36 8.85 11.74
N PHE A 72 -4.66 9.98 11.63
CA PHE A 72 -5.30 11.30 11.64
C PHE A 72 -6.20 11.52 10.42
N LEU A 73 -5.79 11.07 9.22
CA LEU A 73 -6.60 11.18 8.02
C LEU A 73 -7.94 10.45 8.18
N ARG A 74 -7.93 9.24 8.77
CA ARG A 74 -9.17 8.49 9.08
C ARG A 74 -10.07 9.19 10.10
N LEU A 75 -9.50 9.92 11.06
CA LEU A 75 -10.28 10.70 12.03
C LEU A 75 -10.92 11.95 11.40
N MET A 76 -10.29 12.49 10.35
CA MET A 76 -10.74 13.71 9.65
C MET A 76 -11.63 13.43 8.44
N SER A 77 -11.78 12.16 8.04
CA SER A 77 -12.57 11.72 6.90
C SER A 77 -13.77 10.87 7.34
N THR A 78 -14.87 10.97 6.62
CA THR A 78 -16.07 10.15 6.87
C THR A 78 -16.08 8.84 6.09
N GLU A 79 -15.31 8.75 5.00
CA GLU A 79 -15.23 7.61 4.11
C GLU A 79 -13.83 7.48 3.49
N ALA A 80 -13.55 6.33 2.88
CA ALA A 80 -12.32 6.05 2.15
C ALA A 80 -12.60 5.05 1.01
N SER A 81 -11.84 5.17 -0.07
CA SER A 81 -11.88 4.28 -1.24
C SER A 81 -10.47 3.94 -1.70
N GLN A 82 -10.33 2.79 -2.37
CA GLN A 82 -9.10 2.35 -3.03
C GLN A 82 -9.43 1.57 -4.30
#